data_AF-A0A920MXR1-F1
#
_entry.id   AF-A0A920MXR1-F1
#
_cell.length_a   1.000
_cell.length_b   1.000
_cell.length_c   1.000
_cell.angle_alpha   90.00
_cell.angle_beta   90.00
_cell.angle_gamma   90.00
#
_symmetry.space_group_name_H-M   'P 1'
#
loop_
_entity.id
_entity.type
_entity.pdbx_description
1 polymer ?
#
loop_
_entity_poly.entity_id
_entity_poly.type
_entity_poly.pdbx_seq_one_letter_code
_entity_poly.pdbx_strand_id
1 'polypeptide(L)'
;MTDTMYNPKRWPFVSHFQGTDLIIEHIEKFVCPTITSNQLLGGQPFVFKHDQRPRAVFLVAEKIYNTRSTLPVLAKRLFEDRLGFQTTVLHAADGIHEIKGMAQAVSKADLVVVSVRRRALPKKDLDALKAHLAAGKPLIGLRTASHAFDARGSGPKGHAEWPEFDAIVLGGHYHNHHASGPTTKITARRIAHPILTGIDKTFTSKGSLYMTSPLAKGTTELLSGSIPGKKAEPIAWTNQFGKARIFYTSLGHADDFKQPAFWQLMENAVRWTSQMKNAVAARP
;
A
#
# COMPACT_ATOMS: atom_id res chain seq x y z
N MET A 1 22.18 20.98 2.85
CA MET A 1 22.62 19.63 2.43
C MET A 1 23.40 19.06 3.58
N THR A 2 22.94 17.97 4.16
CA THR A 2 23.57 17.33 5.31
C THR A 2 23.87 15.90 4.89
N ASP A 3 25.02 15.70 4.25
CA ASP A 3 25.57 14.34 4.16
C ASP A 3 26.14 13.99 5.54
N THR A 4 25.93 12.76 5.97
CA THR A 4 26.39 12.30 7.28
C THR A 4 27.63 11.45 7.08
N MET A 5 28.63 11.59 7.95
CA MET A 5 29.78 10.66 7.99
C MET A 5 29.40 9.28 8.56
N TYR A 6 28.18 8.81 8.29
CA TYR A 6 27.66 7.55 8.80
C TYR A 6 28.32 6.36 8.08
N ASN A 7 28.76 5.38 8.87
CA ASN A 7 29.36 4.14 8.41
C ASN A 7 28.33 2.98 8.48
N PRO A 8 27.89 2.42 7.33
CA PRO A 8 26.94 1.29 7.27
C PRO A 8 27.36 0.03 8.03
N LYS A 9 28.66 -0.13 8.32
CA LYS A 9 29.19 -1.27 9.11
C LYS A 9 28.99 -1.11 10.62
N ARG A 10 28.39 0.00 11.07
CA ARG A 10 28.07 0.24 12.49
C ARG A 10 26.55 0.38 12.63
N TRP A 11 26.08 0.09 13.84
CA TRP A 11 24.68 0.27 14.22
C TRP A 11 24.17 1.64 13.72
N PRO A 12 22.98 1.72 13.09
CA PRO A 12 21.92 0.71 13.02
C PRO A 12 22.01 -0.27 11.83
N PHE A 13 23.17 -0.42 11.20
CA PHE A 13 23.42 -1.37 10.09
C PHE A 13 22.51 -1.17 8.87
N VAL A 14 22.21 0.09 8.57
CA VAL A 14 21.40 0.48 7.41
C VAL A 14 22.30 0.99 6.29
N SER A 15 21.74 1.15 5.09
CA SER A 15 22.46 1.80 4.00
C SER A 15 22.91 3.21 4.39
N HIS A 16 23.95 3.72 3.75
CA HIS A 16 24.44 5.07 4.01
C HIS A 16 23.31 6.12 3.89
N PHE A 17 22.50 6.05 2.82
CA PHE A 17 21.37 6.94 2.57
C PHE A 17 20.28 6.86 3.65
N GLN A 18 19.95 5.65 4.12
CA GLN A 18 18.99 5.49 5.22
C GLN A 18 19.56 6.03 6.54
N GLY A 19 20.87 5.88 6.77
CA GLY A 19 21.52 6.48 7.94
C GLY A 19 21.51 8.01 7.89
N THR A 20 21.66 8.61 6.70
CA THR A 20 21.47 10.04 6.47
C THR A 20 20.04 10.47 6.81
N ASP A 21 19.02 9.74 6.33
CA ASP A 21 17.62 10.03 6.63
C ASP A 21 17.31 9.96 8.13
N LEU A 22 17.85 8.98 8.86
CA LEU A 22 17.67 8.86 10.31
C LEU A 22 18.24 10.04 11.10
N ILE A 23 19.38 10.58 10.65
CA ILE A 23 19.95 11.80 11.26
C ILE A 23 19.10 13.02 10.95
N ILE A 24 18.62 13.17 9.71
CA ILE A 24 17.71 14.25 9.34
C ILE A 24 16.45 14.18 10.20
N GLU A 25 15.83 13.01 10.32
CA GLU A 25 14.64 12.80 11.16
C GLU A 25 14.91 13.15 12.64
N HIS A 26 16.07 12.76 13.18
CA HIS A 26 16.45 13.13 14.54
C HIS A 26 16.55 14.64 14.72
N ILE A 27 17.21 15.33 13.77
CA ILE A 27 17.33 16.79 13.78
C ILE A 27 15.95 17.44 13.72
N GLU A 28 15.09 17.00 12.80
CA GLU A 28 13.73 17.54 12.64
C GLU A 28 12.86 17.37 13.87
N LYS A 29 13.01 16.24 14.57
CA LYS A 29 12.21 15.91 15.74
C LYS A 29 12.65 16.66 17.01
N PHE A 30 13.96 16.83 17.20
CA PHE A 30 14.50 17.27 18.49
C PHE A 30 15.22 18.62 18.44
N VAL A 31 15.62 19.09 17.25
CA VAL A 31 16.44 20.30 17.09
C VAL A 31 15.63 21.40 16.39
N CYS A 32 15.32 21.22 15.11
CA CYS A 32 14.55 22.19 14.34
C CYS A 32 13.97 21.59 13.05
N PRO A 33 12.83 22.11 12.56
CA PRO A 33 12.32 21.75 11.24
C PRO A 33 13.35 22.04 10.14
N THR A 34 13.46 21.18 9.14
CA THR A 34 14.29 21.46 7.96
C THR A 34 13.46 21.86 6.75
N ILE A 35 14.12 22.56 5.82
CA ILE A 35 13.55 22.95 4.53
C ILE A 35 14.48 22.46 3.42
N THR A 36 13.89 21.90 2.37
CA THR A 36 14.61 21.47 1.16
C THR A 36 14.87 22.67 0.24
N SER A 37 15.97 22.65 -0.50
CA SER A 37 16.36 23.78 -1.37
C SER A 37 15.29 24.11 -2.42
N ASN A 38 14.56 23.11 -2.93
CA ASN A 38 13.50 23.32 -3.90
C ASN A 38 12.26 24.00 -3.32
N GLN A 39 12.06 24.04 -2.00
CA GLN A 39 11.00 24.83 -1.39
C GLN A 39 11.31 26.34 -1.44
N LEU A 40 12.58 26.71 -1.59
CA LEU A 40 13.01 28.10 -1.77
C LEU A 40 13.22 28.44 -3.25
N LEU A 41 13.91 27.58 -4.00
CA LEU A 41 14.36 27.84 -5.36
C LEU A 41 13.41 27.29 -6.45
N GLY A 42 12.40 26.52 -6.05
CA GLY A 42 11.62 25.71 -6.99
C GLY A 42 12.41 24.50 -7.52
N GLY A 43 11.80 23.78 -8.47
CA GLY A 43 12.43 22.61 -9.10
C GLY A 43 12.21 21.30 -8.34
N GLN A 44 13.15 20.36 -8.47
CA GLN A 44 13.09 19.05 -7.82
C GLN A 44 14.02 19.01 -6.59
N PRO A 45 13.63 18.30 -5.52
CA PRO A 45 14.54 18.02 -4.42
C PRO A 45 15.81 17.34 -4.91
N PHE A 46 16.93 17.68 -4.30
CA PHE A 46 18.19 16.97 -4.52
C PHE A 46 18.04 15.51 -4.08
N VAL A 47 18.57 14.59 -4.90
CA VAL A 47 18.63 13.16 -4.60
C VAL A 47 20.03 12.67 -4.93
N PHE A 48 20.64 11.90 -4.03
CA PHE A 48 21.93 11.29 -4.30
C PHE A 48 21.84 10.36 -5.51
N LYS A 49 22.71 10.56 -6.50
CA LYS A 49 22.75 9.75 -7.72
C LYS A 49 22.89 8.24 -7.44
N HIS A 50 23.55 7.90 -6.34
CA HIS A 50 23.81 6.52 -5.93
C HIS A 50 22.76 5.92 -4.98
N ASP A 51 21.71 6.68 -4.61
CA ASP A 51 20.60 6.13 -3.85
C ASP A 51 19.69 5.30 -4.78
N GLN A 52 19.83 3.98 -4.68
CA GLN A 52 19.11 2.99 -5.49
C GLN A 52 17.96 2.31 -4.71
N ARG A 53 17.54 2.88 -3.58
CA ARG A 53 16.42 2.34 -2.81
C ARG A 53 15.14 2.33 -3.65
N PRO A 54 14.33 1.24 -3.59
CA PRO A 54 13.08 1.19 -4.31
C PRO A 54 12.08 2.20 -3.73
N ARG A 55 11.22 2.75 -4.59
CA ARG A 55 10.26 3.79 -4.21
C ARG A 55 8.85 3.24 -4.06
N ALA A 56 8.23 3.47 -2.90
CA ALA A 56 6.83 3.13 -2.65
C ALA A 56 5.97 4.38 -2.48
N VAL A 57 4.88 4.48 -3.23
CA VAL A 57 3.90 5.57 -3.09
C VAL A 57 2.62 5.05 -2.49
N PHE A 58 2.19 5.66 -1.38
CA PHE A 58 0.94 5.36 -0.70
C PHE A 58 -0.10 6.40 -1.07
N LEU A 59 -1.21 5.96 -1.69
CA LEU A 59 -2.38 6.78 -1.97
C LEU A 59 -3.40 6.55 -0.86
N VAL A 60 -3.49 7.48 0.08
CA VAL A 60 -4.29 7.35 1.32
C VAL A 60 -5.39 8.39 1.36
N ALA A 61 -6.56 8.02 0.84
CA ALA A 61 -7.68 8.93 0.62
C ALA A 61 -9.04 8.30 1.01
N GLU A 62 -9.07 7.61 2.15
CA GLU A 62 -10.29 7.11 2.79
C GLU A 62 -10.33 7.50 4.28
N LYS A 63 -11.54 7.64 4.84
CA LYS A 63 -11.75 8.02 6.26
C LYS A 63 -12.30 6.88 7.12
N ILE A 64 -12.94 5.88 6.51
CA ILE A 64 -13.78 4.90 7.20
C ILE A 64 -12.94 3.97 8.09
N TYR A 65 -11.73 3.63 7.65
CA TYR A 65 -10.89 2.63 8.33
C TYR A 65 -9.66 3.24 9.00
N ASN A 66 -9.62 4.57 9.13
CA ASN A 66 -8.53 5.31 9.74
C ASN A 66 -7.15 5.04 9.09
N THR A 67 -7.13 4.70 7.79
CA THR A 67 -5.86 4.41 7.11
C THR A 67 -4.97 5.64 6.96
N ARG A 68 -5.56 6.85 7.07
CA ARG A 68 -4.80 8.10 7.24
C ARG A 68 -3.82 8.08 8.41
N SER A 69 -4.11 7.32 9.47
CA SER A 69 -3.24 7.21 10.64
C SER A 69 -2.40 5.93 10.61
N THR A 70 -2.95 4.81 10.14
CA THR A 70 -2.25 3.52 10.21
C THR A 70 -1.27 3.29 9.05
N LEU A 71 -1.55 3.78 7.84
CA LEU A 71 -0.64 3.57 6.70
C LEU A 71 0.65 4.40 6.74
N PRO A 72 0.69 5.64 7.25
CA PRO A 72 1.98 6.30 7.51
C PRO A 72 2.88 5.48 8.45
N VAL A 73 2.30 4.85 9.49
CA VAL A 73 3.05 3.99 10.41
C VAL A 73 3.54 2.71 9.72
N LEU A 74 2.73 2.11 8.83
CA LEU A 74 3.14 0.98 8.01
C LEU A 74 4.27 1.38 7.05
N ALA A 75 4.14 2.51 6.36
CA ALA A 75 5.16 3.04 5.46
C ALA A 75 6.49 3.22 6.19
N LYS A 76 6.48 3.88 7.35
CA LYS A 76 7.69 4.07 8.16
C LYS A 76 8.29 2.73 8.63
N ARG A 77 7.53 1.97 9.43
CA ARG A 77 8.08 0.80 10.15
C ARG A 77 8.38 -0.39 9.25
N LEU A 78 7.53 -0.63 8.26
CA LEU A 78 7.69 -1.79 7.39
C LEU A 78 8.47 -1.43 6.13
N PHE A 79 8.10 -0.36 5.43
CA PHE A 79 8.70 -0.08 4.13
C PHE A 79 10.08 0.57 4.29
N GLU A 80 10.21 1.62 5.09
CA GLU A 80 11.50 2.30 5.27
C GLU A 80 12.42 1.49 6.19
N ASP A 81 12.01 1.30 7.44
CA ASP A 81 12.90 0.76 8.48
C ASP A 81 13.31 -0.69 8.20
N ARG A 82 12.35 -1.53 7.76
CA ARG A 82 12.55 -2.98 7.60
C ARG A 82 12.89 -3.41 6.17
N LEU A 83 12.32 -2.75 5.16
CA LEU A 83 12.48 -3.16 3.76
C LEU A 83 13.36 -2.21 2.94
N GLY A 84 13.78 -1.07 3.50
CA GLY A 84 14.71 -0.14 2.85
C GLY A 84 14.13 0.61 1.65
N PHE A 85 12.81 0.79 1.59
CA PHE A 85 12.17 1.64 0.60
C PHE A 85 12.34 3.12 0.93
N GLN A 86 12.34 3.96 -0.10
CA GLN A 86 11.97 5.36 0.03
C GLN A 86 10.45 5.47 -0.12
N THR A 87 9.75 6.08 0.84
CA THR A 87 8.28 6.19 0.77
C THR A 87 7.80 7.61 0.50
N THR A 88 6.64 7.72 -0.13
CA THR A 88 5.88 8.97 -0.22
C THR A 88 4.43 8.67 0.09
N VAL A 89 3.89 9.28 1.15
CA VAL A 89 2.50 9.11 1.56
C VAL A 89 1.69 10.34 1.14
N LEU A 90 0.76 10.13 0.21
CA LEU A 90 -0.11 11.18 -0.30
C LEU A 90 -1.51 11.05 0.28
N HIS A 91 -2.04 12.17 0.75
CA HIS A 91 -3.37 12.24 1.35
C HIS A 91 -4.32 13.10 0.53
N ALA A 92 -5.61 12.81 0.66
CA ALA A 92 -6.68 13.73 0.28
C ALA A 92 -7.79 13.72 1.33
N ALA A 93 -8.33 14.91 1.63
CA ALA A 93 -9.48 15.08 2.52
C ALA A 93 -10.76 14.47 1.92
N ASP A 94 -11.80 14.27 2.71
CA ASP A 94 -13.05 13.66 2.21
C ASP A 94 -13.76 14.59 1.24
N GLY A 95 -14.39 14.02 0.21
CA GLY A 95 -15.03 14.78 -0.88
C GLY A 95 -14.04 15.46 -1.85
N ILE A 96 -12.73 15.43 -1.59
CA ILE A 96 -11.73 16.04 -2.48
C ILE A 96 -11.33 15.08 -3.60
N HIS A 97 -11.74 15.35 -4.82
CA HIS A 97 -11.47 14.48 -5.96
C HIS A 97 -10.02 14.55 -6.48
N GLU A 98 -9.09 15.17 -5.76
CA GLU A 98 -7.69 15.31 -6.15
C GLU A 98 -6.75 14.79 -5.05
N ILE A 99 -5.71 14.04 -5.43
CA ILE A 99 -4.59 13.68 -4.56
C ILE A 99 -3.37 14.45 -5.04
N LYS A 100 -3.03 15.54 -4.35
CA LYS A 100 -1.97 16.46 -4.77
C LYS A 100 -0.64 15.72 -4.96
N GLY A 101 -0.01 15.94 -6.12
CA GLY A 101 1.29 15.34 -6.47
C GLY A 101 1.23 13.88 -6.94
N MET A 102 0.04 13.27 -7.06
CA MET A 102 -0.11 11.85 -7.40
C MET A 102 0.58 11.47 -8.72
N ALA A 103 0.28 12.14 -9.84
CA ALA A 103 0.91 11.81 -11.11
C ALA A 103 2.45 11.84 -11.05
N GLN A 104 3.02 12.87 -10.41
CA GLN A 104 4.48 13.02 -10.28
C GLN A 104 5.08 11.90 -9.43
N ALA A 105 4.48 11.61 -8.26
CA ALA A 105 4.97 10.57 -7.37
C ALA A 105 4.86 9.17 -8.01
N VAL A 106 3.69 8.83 -8.56
CA VAL A 106 3.42 7.53 -9.19
C VAL A 106 4.33 7.27 -10.38
N SER A 107 4.63 8.29 -11.20
CA SER A 107 5.55 8.13 -12.34
C SER A 107 6.95 7.64 -11.95
N LYS A 108 7.37 7.93 -10.71
CA LYS A 108 8.69 7.56 -10.15
C LYS A 108 8.63 6.34 -9.23
N ALA A 109 7.45 5.79 -8.97
CA ALA A 109 7.28 4.70 -8.03
C ALA A 109 7.73 3.37 -8.63
N ASP A 110 8.21 2.46 -7.78
CA ASP A 110 8.43 1.05 -8.10
C ASP A 110 7.28 0.19 -7.57
N LEU A 111 6.60 0.65 -6.51
CA LEU A 111 5.41 0.05 -5.94
C LEU A 111 4.38 1.12 -5.58
N VAL A 112 3.11 0.86 -5.88
CA VAL A 112 2.00 1.71 -5.43
C VAL A 112 1.13 0.95 -4.45
N VAL A 113 0.82 1.59 -3.31
CA VAL A 113 -0.12 1.10 -2.31
C VAL A 113 -1.38 1.96 -2.35
N VAL A 114 -2.54 1.35 -2.57
CA VAL A 114 -3.82 2.05 -2.72
C VAL A 114 -4.71 1.80 -1.51
N SER A 115 -5.12 2.87 -0.84
CA SER A 115 -6.20 2.92 0.15
C SER A 115 -7.03 4.19 -0.11
N VAL A 116 -7.81 4.12 -1.18
CA VAL A 116 -8.64 5.22 -1.68
C VAL A 116 -10.09 4.74 -1.69
N ARG A 117 -11.05 5.63 -1.49
CA ARG A 117 -12.48 5.30 -1.52
C ARG A 117 -13.27 6.26 -2.38
N ARG A 118 -13.96 5.73 -3.40
CA ARG A 118 -15.03 6.41 -4.16
C ARG A 118 -14.65 7.80 -4.68
N ARG A 119 -13.61 7.89 -5.52
CA ARG A 119 -13.12 9.16 -6.10
C ARG A 119 -12.91 9.06 -7.60
N ALA A 120 -13.57 9.93 -8.36
CA ALA A 120 -13.07 10.35 -9.65
C ALA A 120 -11.80 11.17 -9.41
N LEU A 121 -10.71 10.90 -10.12
CA LEU A 121 -9.43 11.62 -9.98
C LEU A 121 -9.15 12.44 -11.25
N PRO A 122 -8.31 13.49 -11.22
CA PRO A 122 -7.86 14.15 -12.43
C PRO A 122 -7.33 13.13 -13.43
N LYS A 123 -7.66 13.29 -14.72
CA LYS A 123 -7.28 12.32 -15.76
C LYS A 123 -5.78 11.98 -15.72
N LYS A 124 -4.93 13.00 -15.52
CA LYS A 124 -3.46 12.86 -15.38
C LYS A 124 -3.03 11.86 -14.29
N ASP A 125 -3.77 11.79 -13.19
CA ASP A 125 -3.42 10.94 -12.05
C ASP A 125 -3.79 9.48 -12.34
N LEU A 126 -4.97 9.23 -12.92
CA LEU A 126 -5.34 7.89 -13.38
C LEU A 126 -4.45 7.42 -14.54
N ASP A 127 -4.09 8.30 -15.48
CA ASP A 127 -3.18 7.97 -16.56
C ASP A 127 -1.79 7.57 -16.03
N ALA A 128 -1.28 8.28 -15.00
CA ALA A 128 -0.02 7.91 -14.35
C ALA A 128 -0.09 6.53 -13.68
N LEU A 129 -1.20 6.21 -13.01
CA LEU A 129 -1.41 4.88 -12.41
C LEU A 129 -1.53 3.78 -13.47
N LYS A 130 -2.23 4.04 -14.57
CA LYS A 130 -2.31 3.13 -15.72
C LYS A 130 -0.93 2.91 -16.34
N ALA A 131 -0.12 3.96 -16.49
CA ALA A 131 1.24 3.86 -17.01
C ALA A 131 2.15 3.04 -16.08
N HIS A 132 2.05 3.21 -14.76
CA HIS A 132 2.75 2.38 -13.77
C HIS A 132 2.44 0.89 -13.95
N LEU A 133 1.15 0.54 -14.06
CA LEU A 133 0.70 -0.82 -14.28
C LEU A 133 1.12 -1.37 -15.66
N ALA A 134 1.02 -0.56 -16.71
CA ALA A 134 1.45 -0.92 -18.07
C ALA A 134 2.95 -1.19 -18.17
N ALA A 135 3.76 -0.50 -17.36
CA ALA A 135 5.19 -0.77 -17.20
C ALA A 135 5.48 -2.08 -16.45
N GLY A 136 4.45 -2.78 -15.97
CA GLY A 136 4.58 -4.03 -15.22
C GLY A 136 4.94 -3.85 -13.74
N LYS A 137 4.81 -2.63 -13.21
CA LYS A 137 5.16 -2.34 -11.84
C LYS A 137 4.04 -2.75 -10.87
N PRO A 138 4.38 -3.32 -9.71
CA PRO A 138 3.41 -3.90 -8.78
C PRO A 138 2.47 -2.89 -8.12
N LEU A 139 1.34 -3.42 -7.62
CA LEU A 139 0.36 -2.68 -6.85
C LEU A 139 -0.19 -3.52 -5.68
N ILE A 140 -0.36 -2.87 -4.53
CA ILE A 140 -1.02 -3.44 -3.35
C ILE A 140 -2.29 -2.63 -3.07
N GLY A 141 -3.45 -3.28 -3.04
CA GLY A 141 -4.72 -2.67 -2.64
C GLY A 141 -5.14 -3.08 -1.24
N LEU A 142 -5.61 -2.13 -0.43
CA LEU A 142 -6.15 -2.37 0.91
C LEU A 142 -7.57 -1.82 1.05
N ARG A 143 -8.41 -2.55 1.80
CA ARG A 143 -9.78 -2.14 2.15
C ARG A 143 -10.54 -1.59 0.93
N THR A 144 -10.76 -0.29 0.91
CA THR A 144 -11.63 0.40 -0.05
C THR A 144 -11.03 0.50 -1.44
N ALA A 145 -9.80 0.05 -1.65
CA ALA A 145 -9.16 0.00 -2.97
C ALA A 145 -10.02 -0.72 -4.03
N SER A 146 -10.81 -1.72 -3.63
CA SER A 146 -11.78 -2.41 -4.50
C SER A 146 -12.90 -1.53 -5.05
N HIS A 147 -12.99 -0.28 -4.60
CA HIS A 147 -13.89 0.71 -5.14
C HIS A 147 -13.27 2.11 -5.03
N ALA A 148 -11.96 2.19 -5.24
CA ALA A 148 -11.20 3.42 -5.14
C ALA A 148 -11.69 4.48 -6.14
N PHE A 149 -11.86 4.09 -7.40
CA PHE A 149 -12.02 5.01 -8.53
C PHE A 149 -13.43 5.00 -9.15
N ASP A 150 -14.41 4.49 -8.41
CA ASP A 150 -15.83 4.53 -8.76
C ASP A 150 -16.53 5.53 -7.84
N ALA A 151 -16.63 6.78 -8.30
CA ALA A 151 -17.38 7.83 -7.60
C ALA A 151 -18.86 7.83 -7.98
N ARG A 152 -19.34 6.82 -8.71
CA ARG A 152 -20.74 6.66 -9.10
C ARG A 152 -21.27 7.87 -9.87
N GLY A 153 -20.43 8.45 -10.72
CA GLY A 153 -20.79 9.62 -11.54
C GLY A 153 -20.77 10.95 -10.80
N SER A 154 -20.33 11.01 -9.54
CA SER A 154 -20.24 12.26 -8.77
C SER A 154 -18.95 13.07 -9.00
N GLY A 155 -18.12 12.66 -9.96
CA GLY A 155 -16.86 13.32 -10.27
C GLY A 155 -17.02 14.74 -10.86
N PRO A 156 -16.17 15.70 -10.47
CA PRO A 156 -16.18 17.03 -11.08
C PRO A 156 -15.64 17.02 -12.53
N LYS A 157 -15.97 18.06 -13.31
CA LYS A 157 -15.49 18.20 -14.70
C LYS A 157 -13.96 18.07 -14.78
N GLY A 158 -13.46 17.35 -15.78
CA GLY A 158 -12.03 17.10 -15.98
C GLY A 158 -11.44 15.95 -15.14
N HIS A 159 -12.26 15.32 -14.30
CA HIS A 159 -11.89 14.08 -13.61
C HIS A 159 -12.39 12.86 -14.39
N ALA A 160 -11.74 11.74 -14.14
CA ALA A 160 -12.07 10.45 -14.72
C ALA A 160 -12.31 9.44 -13.59
N GLU A 161 -13.18 8.48 -13.89
CA GLU A 161 -13.42 7.29 -13.06
C GLU A 161 -12.76 6.07 -13.71
N TRP A 162 -12.58 5.02 -12.91
CA TRP A 162 -12.17 3.71 -13.41
C TRP A 162 -12.94 2.62 -12.65
N PRO A 163 -14.26 2.46 -12.93
CA PRO A 163 -15.10 1.51 -12.20
C PRO A 163 -14.64 0.06 -12.32
N GLU A 164 -14.02 -0.30 -13.44
CA GLU A 164 -13.55 -1.64 -13.73
C GLU A 164 -12.21 -1.96 -13.04
N PHE A 165 -11.63 -1.02 -12.27
CA PHE A 165 -10.34 -1.21 -11.59
C PHE A 165 -10.30 -2.47 -10.73
N ASP A 166 -11.36 -2.75 -9.97
CA ASP A 166 -11.43 -3.95 -9.13
C ASP A 166 -11.45 -5.23 -9.95
N ALA A 167 -12.35 -5.32 -10.92
CA ALA A 167 -12.51 -6.50 -11.76
C ALA A 167 -11.27 -6.78 -12.64
N ILE A 168 -10.66 -5.74 -13.21
CA ILE A 168 -9.58 -5.88 -14.19
C ILE A 168 -8.20 -5.90 -13.54
N VAL A 169 -7.94 -5.02 -12.55
CA VAL A 169 -6.61 -4.90 -11.95
C VAL A 169 -6.51 -5.76 -10.70
N LEU A 170 -7.39 -5.56 -9.74
CA LEU A 170 -7.33 -6.30 -8.47
C LEU A 170 -7.78 -7.75 -8.64
N GLY A 171 -8.66 -8.03 -9.61
CA GLY A 171 -9.25 -9.36 -9.85
C GLY A 171 -10.39 -9.70 -8.88
N GLY A 172 -10.98 -8.69 -8.24
CA GLY A 172 -12.12 -8.81 -7.32
C GLY A 172 -13.46 -8.49 -7.98
N HIS A 173 -14.54 -8.60 -7.20
CA HIS A 173 -15.88 -8.19 -7.62
C HIS A 173 -16.66 -7.61 -6.43
N TYR A 174 -16.16 -6.50 -5.89
CA TYR A 174 -16.80 -5.81 -4.77
C TYR A 174 -18.17 -5.27 -5.16
N HIS A 175 -19.21 -5.72 -4.46
CA HIS A 175 -20.57 -5.23 -4.67
C HIS A 175 -21.25 -4.75 -3.37
N ASN A 176 -20.81 -5.21 -2.20
CA ASN A 176 -21.21 -4.61 -0.92
C ASN A 176 -20.35 -5.15 0.25
N HIS A 177 -20.77 -4.86 1.48
CA HIS A 177 -20.27 -5.52 2.68
C HIS A 177 -21.41 -5.90 3.63
N HIS A 178 -21.15 -6.89 4.50
CA HIS A 178 -22.04 -7.21 5.61
C HIS A 178 -21.99 -6.13 6.72
N ALA A 179 -22.96 -6.15 7.62
CA ALA A 179 -23.03 -5.24 8.75
C ALA A 179 -21.77 -5.32 9.63
N SER A 180 -21.38 -4.20 10.23
CA SER A 180 -20.34 -4.15 11.26
C SER A 180 -20.77 -4.89 12.53
N GLY A 181 -19.81 -5.41 13.29
CA GLY A 181 -20.06 -6.05 14.60
C GLY A 181 -19.59 -7.50 14.68
N PRO A 182 -20.03 -8.41 13.77
CA PRO A 182 -19.54 -9.77 13.75
C PRO A 182 -18.03 -9.84 13.55
N THR A 183 -17.36 -10.66 14.36
CA THR A 183 -15.94 -10.96 14.15
C THR A 183 -15.80 -11.91 12.97
N THR A 184 -15.01 -11.52 11.98
CA THR A 184 -14.72 -12.34 10.81
C THR A 184 -13.65 -13.37 11.18
N LYS A 185 -13.96 -14.66 11.05
CA LYS A 185 -12.96 -15.73 11.09
C LYS A 185 -12.28 -15.82 9.73
N ILE A 186 -10.96 -15.69 9.71
CA ILE A 186 -10.13 -15.76 8.51
C ILE A 186 -9.46 -17.13 8.47
N THR A 187 -9.44 -17.75 7.28
CA THR A 187 -8.86 -19.06 7.04
C THR A 187 -7.97 -19.02 5.80
N ALA A 188 -6.75 -19.54 5.92
CA ALA A 188 -5.83 -19.70 4.80
C ALA A 188 -6.32 -20.76 3.80
N ARG A 189 -6.28 -20.44 2.50
CA ARG A 189 -6.69 -21.32 1.39
C ARG A 189 -5.52 -21.88 0.60
N ARG A 190 -4.39 -21.15 0.56
CA ARG A 190 -3.18 -21.51 -0.19
C ARG A 190 -1.94 -21.41 0.70
N ILE A 191 -1.87 -22.26 1.72
CA ILE A 191 -0.86 -22.21 2.79
C ILE A 191 0.58 -22.21 2.26
N ALA A 192 0.85 -22.90 1.16
CA ALA A 192 2.17 -22.94 0.54
C ALA A 192 2.57 -21.65 -0.22
N HIS A 193 1.64 -20.71 -0.41
CA HIS A 193 1.95 -19.47 -1.13
C HIS A 193 2.90 -18.58 -0.28
N PRO A 194 3.94 -17.97 -0.87
CA PRO A 194 4.95 -17.21 -0.12
C PRO A 194 4.36 -16.11 0.78
N ILE A 195 3.26 -15.48 0.35
CA ILE A 195 2.54 -14.45 1.12
C ILE A 195 2.04 -14.97 2.48
N LEU A 196 1.75 -16.27 2.61
CA LEU A 196 1.23 -16.86 3.84
C LEU A 196 2.32 -17.50 4.72
N THR A 197 3.60 -17.33 4.37
CA THR A 197 4.71 -17.85 5.17
C THR A 197 4.72 -17.24 6.56
N GLY A 198 4.72 -18.07 7.61
CA GLY A 198 4.74 -17.61 9.00
C GLY A 198 3.41 -17.01 9.50
N ILE A 199 2.32 -17.20 8.74
CA ILE A 199 0.98 -16.75 9.15
C ILE A 199 0.16 -17.95 9.61
N ASP A 200 -0.50 -17.80 10.75
CA ASP A 200 -1.39 -18.84 11.28
C ASP A 200 -2.49 -19.20 10.27
N LYS A 201 -2.84 -20.49 10.24
CA LYS A 201 -3.87 -21.01 9.32
C LYS A 201 -5.23 -20.33 9.54
N THR A 202 -5.49 -19.87 10.77
CA THR A 202 -6.71 -19.15 11.12
C THR A 202 -6.41 -18.02 12.09
N PHE A 203 -7.04 -16.87 11.88
CA PHE A 203 -7.03 -15.71 12.78
C PHE A 203 -8.33 -14.92 12.60
N THR A 204 -8.47 -13.75 13.23
CA THR A 204 -9.72 -12.98 13.19
C THR A 204 -9.52 -11.54 12.75
N SER A 205 -10.58 -10.92 12.27
CA SER A 205 -10.63 -9.47 12.02
C SER A 205 -11.96 -8.90 12.50
N LYS A 206 -11.92 -7.65 12.98
CA LYS A 206 -13.11 -6.89 13.37
C LYS A 206 -13.66 -6.01 12.25
N GLY A 207 -12.99 -5.97 11.10
CA GLY A 207 -13.52 -5.28 9.92
C GLY A 207 -14.75 -5.99 9.34
N SER A 208 -15.69 -5.22 8.80
CA SER A 208 -16.82 -5.77 8.05
C SER A 208 -16.35 -6.68 6.91
N LEU A 209 -16.99 -7.85 6.79
CA LEU A 209 -16.77 -8.80 5.70
C LEU A 209 -17.31 -8.23 4.39
N TYR A 210 -16.44 -8.06 3.39
CA TYR A 210 -16.80 -7.59 2.06
C TYR A 210 -17.36 -8.74 1.22
N MET A 211 -18.36 -8.44 0.40
CA MET A 211 -18.90 -9.36 -0.60
C MET A 211 -18.12 -9.11 -1.90
N THR A 212 -17.24 -10.05 -2.25
CA THR A 212 -16.24 -9.88 -3.32
C THR A 212 -16.26 -11.04 -4.33
N SER A 213 -17.04 -12.08 -4.06
CA SER A 213 -17.22 -13.21 -4.97
C SER A 213 -18.07 -12.85 -6.21
N PRO A 214 -17.85 -13.52 -7.35
CA PRO A 214 -16.71 -14.39 -7.64
C PRO A 214 -15.44 -13.58 -7.93
N LEU A 215 -14.27 -14.14 -7.64
CA LEU A 215 -13.00 -13.57 -8.11
C LEU A 215 -12.86 -13.76 -9.62
N ALA A 216 -12.13 -12.86 -10.28
CA ALA A 216 -11.84 -12.96 -11.71
C ALA A 216 -11.03 -14.23 -12.04
N LYS A 217 -11.16 -14.71 -13.29
CA LYS A 217 -10.38 -15.86 -13.77
C LYS A 217 -8.89 -15.53 -13.73
N GLY A 218 -8.09 -16.41 -13.15
CA GLY A 218 -6.63 -16.21 -12.97
C GLY A 218 -6.25 -15.61 -11.62
N THR A 219 -7.21 -15.10 -10.85
CA THR A 219 -7.00 -14.64 -9.48
C THR A 219 -6.80 -15.83 -8.54
N THR A 220 -5.81 -15.74 -7.64
CA THR A 220 -5.54 -16.75 -6.62
C THR A 220 -5.98 -16.28 -5.24
N GLU A 221 -7.08 -16.85 -4.73
CA GLU A 221 -7.53 -16.64 -3.34
C GLU A 221 -6.49 -17.19 -2.35
N LEU A 222 -6.06 -16.35 -1.41
CA LEU A 222 -5.10 -16.70 -0.35
C LEU A 222 -5.79 -16.87 1.00
N LEU A 223 -6.68 -15.94 1.34
CA LEU A 223 -7.43 -15.93 2.61
C LEU A 223 -8.92 -15.83 2.32
N SER A 224 -9.71 -16.60 3.06
CA SER A 224 -11.17 -16.58 3.03
C SER A 224 -11.72 -16.17 4.40
N GLY A 225 -12.82 -15.42 4.44
CA GLY A 225 -13.44 -14.88 5.64
C GLY A 225 -14.87 -15.37 5.80
N SER A 226 -15.27 -15.71 7.02
CA SER A 226 -16.63 -16.15 7.33
C SER A 226 -17.18 -15.46 8.59
N ILE A 227 -18.47 -15.16 8.56
CA ILE A 227 -19.26 -14.71 9.72
C ILE A 227 -20.51 -15.60 9.86
N PRO A 228 -21.13 -15.70 11.05
CA PRO A 228 -22.29 -16.57 11.27
C PRO A 228 -23.44 -16.30 10.30
N GLY A 229 -23.99 -17.37 9.71
CA GLY A 229 -25.17 -17.31 8.85
C GLY A 229 -24.97 -16.62 7.49
N LYS A 230 -23.73 -16.35 7.07
CA LYS A 230 -23.40 -15.77 5.76
C LYS A 230 -22.41 -16.66 5.01
N LYS A 231 -22.40 -16.52 3.69
CA LYS A 231 -21.44 -17.19 2.81
C LYS A 231 -20.03 -16.66 3.13
N ALA A 232 -19.03 -17.54 3.02
CA ALA A 232 -17.64 -17.14 3.11
C ALA A 232 -17.23 -16.33 1.86
N GLU A 233 -16.41 -15.31 2.07
CA GLU A 233 -15.97 -14.39 1.03
C GLU A 233 -14.44 -14.28 0.99
N PRO A 234 -13.82 -14.10 -0.18
CA PRO A 234 -12.39 -13.82 -0.30
C PRO A 234 -11.98 -12.58 0.51
N ILE A 235 -10.92 -12.72 1.30
CA ILE A 235 -10.32 -11.66 2.12
C ILE A 235 -9.05 -11.13 1.49
N ALA A 236 -8.19 -12.02 1.00
CA ALA A 236 -6.95 -11.61 0.35
C ALA A 236 -6.64 -12.52 -0.83
N TRP A 237 -6.12 -11.94 -1.89
CA TRP A 237 -5.80 -12.66 -3.12
C TRP A 237 -4.69 -11.97 -3.90
N THR A 238 -4.18 -12.69 -4.89
CA THR A 238 -3.25 -12.16 -5.88
C THR A 238 -3.86 -12.20 -7.27
N ASN A 239 -3.50 -11.23 -8.09
CA ASN A 239 -3.86 -11.19 -9.50
C ASN A 239 -2.64 -10.75 -10.32
N GLN A 240 -2.74 -10.90 -11.64
CA GLN A 240 -1.75 -10.43 -12.59
C GLN A 240 -2.41 -9.50 -13.61
N PHE A 241 -1.91 -8.26 -13.69
CA PHE A 241 -2.34 -7.30 -14.70
C PHE A 241 -1.18 -7.03 -15.66
N GLY A 242 -1.21 -7.64 -16.84
CA GLY A 242 -0.05 -7.67 -17.74
C GLY A 242 1.16 -8.30 -17.03
N LYS A 243 2.24 -7.52 -16.85
CA LYS A 243 3.43 -7.96 -16.09
C LYS A 243 3.38 -7.60 -14.60
N ALA A 244 2.42 -6.76 -14.18
CA ALA A 244 2.32 -6.29 -12.81
C ALA A 244 1.78 -7.37 -11.87
N ARG A 245 2.49 -7.59 -10.76
CA ARG A 245 2.02 -8.42 -9.65
C ARG A 245 1.11 -7.60 -8.76
N ILE A 246 -0.11 -8.08 -8.58
CA ILE A 246 -1.14 -7.41 -7.79
C ILE A 246 -1.43 -8.24 -6.55
N PHE A 247 -1.46 -7.58 -5.39
CA PHE A 247 -2.00 -8.16 -4.17
C PHE A 247 -3.13 -7.27 -3.66
N TYR A 248 -4.24 -7.87 -3.28
CA TYR A 248 -5.33 -7.17 -2.60
C TYR A 248 -5.66 -7.86 -1.29
N THR A 249 -6.00 -7.05 -0.29
CA THR A 249 -6.64 -7.53 0.93
C THR A 249 -7.76 -6.60 1.37
N SER A 250 -8.90 -7.18 1.73
CA SER A 250 -9.97 -6.47 2.44
C SER A 250 -9.63 -6.31 3.92
N LEU A 251 -8.44 -6.66 4.40
CA LEU A 251 -7.95 -6.28 5.73
C LEU A 251 -7.38 -4.86 5.73
N GLY A 252 -7.11 -4.33 6.92
CA GLY A 252 -6.65 -2.95 7.13
C GLY A 252 -7.62 -2.12 7.99
N HIS A 253 -8.50 -2.78 8.74
CA HIS A 253 -9.18 -2.15 9.87
C HIS A 253 -8.14 -1.82 10.96
N ALA A 254 -8.36 -0.79 11.78
CA ALA A 254 -7.42 -0.38 12.81
C ALA A 254 -7.00 -1.52 13.77
N ASP A 255 -7.90 -2.46 14.05
CA ASP A 255 -7.59 -3.63 14.88
C ASP A 255 -6.73 -4.69 14.17
N ASP A 256 -6.73 -4.73 12.84
CA ASP A 256 -5.84 -5.64 12.10
C ASP A 256 -4.37 -5.22 12.31
N PHE A 257 -4.10 -3.90 12.37
CA PHE A 257 -2.77 -3.36 12.66
C PHE A 257 -2.26 -3.66 14.08
N LYS A 258 -3.11 -4.18 14.98
CA LYS A 258 -2.68 -4.67 16.31
C LYS A 258 -2.24 -6.13 16.28
N GLN A 259 -2.46 -6.82 15.16
CA GLN A 259 -2.20 -8.25 15.03
C GLN A 259 -0.88 -8.52 14.30
N PRO A 260 0.04 -9.33 14.87
CA PRO A 260 1.29 -9.70 14.20
C PRO A 260 1.07 -10.35 12.82
N ALA A 261 0.02 -11.16 12.68
CA ALA A 261 -0.34 -11.82 11.43
C ALA A 261 -0.56 -10.83 10.27
N PHE A 262 -1.16 -9.67 10.53
CA PHE A 262 -1.37 -8.66 9.50
C PHE A 262 -0.07 -7.98 9.06
N TRP A 263 0.83 -7.68 10.00
CA TRP A 263 2.15 -7.14 9.66
C TRP A 263 2.98 -8.13 8.84
N GLN A 264 2.96 -9.42 9.20
CA GLN A 264 3.63 -10.46 8.44
C GLN A 264 3.02 -10.63 7.04
N LEU A 265 1.69 -10.57 6.92
CA LEU A 265 0.99 -10.58 5.63
C LEU A 265 1.45 -9.45 4.73
N MET A 266 1.48 -8.22 5.26
CA MET A 266 1.89 -7.04 4.50
C MET A 266 3.35 -7.11 4.10
N GLU A 267 4.25 -7.55 4.98
CA GLU A 267 5.67 -7.75 4.64
C GLU A 267 5.82 -8.76 3.50
N ASN A 268 5.20 -9.93 3.63
CA ASN A 268 5.31 -10.97 2.62
C ASN A 268 4.69 -10.52 1.28
N ALA A 269 3.61 -9.75 1.32
CA ALA A 269 2.98 -9.18 0.13
C ALA A 269 3.91 -8.19 -0.58
N VAL A 270 4.59 -7.29 0.15
CA VAL A 270 5.56 -6.35 -0.43
C VAL A 270 6.73 -7.10 -1.07
N ARG A 271 7.30 -8.07 -0.35
CA ARG A 271 8.41 -8.90 -0.87
C ARG A 271 7.99 -9.67 -2.13
N TRP A 272 6.81 -10.29 -2.12
CA TRP A 272 6.31 -11.07 -3.25
C TRP A 272 5.97 -10.20 -4.48
N THR A 273 5.29 -9.07 -4.27
CA THR A 273 4.90 -8.16 -5.36
C THR A 273 6.12 -7.49 -5.98
N SER A 274 7.05 -7.03 -5.15
CA SER A 274 8.28 -6.34 -5.59
C SER A 274 9.41 -7.29 -5.98
N GLN A 275 9.16 -8.61 -5.94
CA GLN A 275 10.15 -9.65 -6.22
C GLN A 275 11.47 -9.46 -5.45
N MET A 276 11.38 -8.94 -4.23
CA MET A 276 12.56 -8.75 -3.40
C MET A 276 13.15 -10.13 -3.15
N LYS A 277 14.44 -10.30 -3.48
CA LYS A 277 15.19 -11.44 -2.98
C LYS A 277 15.05 -11.40 -1.47
N ASN A 278 14.68 -12.52 -0.84
CA ASN A 278 14.71 -12.61 0.60
C ASN A 278 16.08 -12.12 1.03
N ALA A 279 16.12 -11.05 1.83
CA ALA A 279 17.34 -10.73 2.53
C ALA A 279 17.64 -12.00 3.31
N VAL A 280 18.74 -12.68 2.97
CA VAL A 280 19.34 -13.67 3.87
C VAL A 280 19.35 -12.97 5.20
N ALA A 281 18.66 -13.56 6.20
CA ALA A 281 18.50 -12.95 7.50
C ALA A 281 19.82 -12.29 7.90
N ALA A 282 19.86 -10.96 7.86
CA ALA A 282 20.94 -10.22 8.47
C ALA A 282 20.64 -10.31 9.97
N ARG A 283 20.99 -11.48 10.51
CA ARG A 283 21.30 -11.72 11.91
C ARG A 283 22.57 -10.92 12.22
N PRO A 284 22.81 -10.47 13.46
CA PRO A 284 22.19 -10.91 14.73
C PRO A 284 20.95 -10.10 15.13
#